data_AF-A0A6B2T4H8-F1
#
_entry.id   AF-A0A6B2T4H8-F1
#
_cell.length_a   1.000
_cell.length_b   1.000
_cell.length_c   1.000
_cell.angle_alpha   90.00
_cell.angle_beta   90.00
_cell.angle_gamma   90.00
#
_symmetry.space_group_name_H-M   'P 1'
#
loop_
_entity.id
_entity.type
_entity.pdbx_description
1 polymer ?
#
loop_
_entity_poly.entity_id
_entity_poly.type
_entity_poly.pdbx_seq_one_letter_code
_entity_poly.pdbx_strand_id
1 'polypeptide(L)' 'GDAFRAGFLAGTAWELPHERAAQLGCALATTVLESVGTQEYKLIPADLSARIDQTYGAAAARALEARIEGTA' A
#
# COMPACT_ATOMS: atom_id res chain seq x y z
N GLY A 1 -1.45 1.07 -12.91
CA GLY A 1 -2.59 2.00 -13.03
C GLY A 1 -3.64 1.69 -11.99
N ASP A 2 -4.21 0.48 -12.05
CA ASP A 2 -5.31 0.09 -11.15
C ASP A 2 -4.85 -0.18 -9.72
N ALA A 3 -3.65 -0.74 -9.53
CA ALA A 3 -3.08 -0.93 -8.19
C ALA A 3 -2.94 0.39 -7.40
N PHE A 4 -2.54 1.48 -8.07
CA PHE A 4 -2.52 2.81 -7.45
C PHE A 4 -3.92 3.24 -7.04
N ARG A 5 -4.89 3.13 -7.95
CA ARG A 5 -6.27 3.55 -7.72
C ARG A 5 -6.90 2.72 -6.60
N ALA A 6 -6.66 1.42 -6.56
CA ALA A 6 -7.12 0.53 -5.51
C ALA A 6 -6.56 0.94 -4.14
N GLY A 7 -5.24 1.18 -4.04
CA GLY A 7 -4.62 1.64 -2.79
C GLY A 7 -5.09 3.03 -2.35
N PHE A 8 -5.22 3.96 -3.29
CA PHE A 8 -5.74 5.29 -2.99
C PHE A 8 -7.18 5.23 -2.49
N LEU A 9 -8.06 4.50 -3.19
CA LEU A 9 -9.46 4.33 -2.80
C LEU A 9 -9.58 3.61 -1.45
N ALA A 10 -8.80 2.57 -1.20
CA ALA A 10 -8.75 1.90 0.10
C ALA A 10 -8.34 2.87 1.22
N GLY A 11 -7.27 3.65 1.01
CA GLY A 11 -6.82 4.66 1.96
C GLY A 11 -7.89 5.72 2.24
N THR A 12 -8.62 6.18 1.21
CA THR A 12 -9.73 7.12 1.40
C THR A 12 -10.92 6.49 2.12
N ALA A 13 -11.23 5.22 1.85
CA ALA A 13 -12.29 4.49 2.55
C ALA A 13 -11.94 4.23 4.03
N TRP A 14 -10.65 4.23 4.37
CA TRP A 14 -10.15 4.21 5.76
C TRP A 14 -10.02 5.60 6.39
N GLU A 15 -10.54 6.64 5.73
CA GLU A 15 -10.53 8.04 6.18
C GLU A 15 -9.12 8.61 6.42
N LEU A 16 -8.12 8.09 5.70
CA LEU A 16 -6.77 8.60 5.78
C LEU A 16 -6.62 9.92 5.02
N PRO A 17 -5.70 10.82 5.44
CA PRO A 17 -5.34 11.98 4.64
C PRO A 17 -4.91 11.57 3.23
N HIS A 18 -5.25 12.38 2.22
CA HIS A 18 -4.95 12.08 0.81
C HIS A 18 -3.48 11.73 0.57
N GLU A 19 -2.55 12.34 1.30
CA GLU A 19 -1.13 12.01 1.24
C GLU A 19 -0.86 10.54 1.61
N ARG A 20 -1.45 10.04 2.71
CA ARG A 20 -1.29 8.65 3.15
C ARG A 20 -1.98 7.68 2.20
N ALA A 21 -3.15 8.04 1.68
CA ALA A 21 -3.82 7.26 0.64
C ALA A 21 -2.98 7.15 -0.64
N ALA A 22 -2.33 8.26 -1.06
CA ALA A 22 -1.45 8.27 -2.21
C ALA A 22 -0.19 7.42 -2.00
N GLN A 23 0.40 7.48 -0.80
CA GLN A 23 1.56 6.64 -0.43
C GLN A 23 1.22 5.15 -0.50
N LEU A 24 0.05 4.75 0.01
CA LEU A 24 -0.44 3.37 -0.12
C LEU A 24 -0.63 2.97 -1.59
N GLY A 25 -1.26 3.83 -2.39
CA GLY A 25 -1.42 3.61 -3.83
C GLY A 25 -0.08 3.44 -4.56
N CYS A 26 0.90 4.29 -4.26
CA CYS A 26 2.23 4.20 -4.85
C CYS A 26 2.91 2.87 -4.48
N ALA A 27 2.89 2.49 -3.21
CA ALA A 27 3.52 1.24 -2.75
C ALA A 27 2.89 -0.01 -3.39
N LEU A 28 1.56 -0.04 -3.55
CA LEU A 28 0.87 -1.12 -4.28
C LEU A 28 1.23 -1.13 -5.77
N ALA A 29 1.27 0.03 -6.42
CA ALA A 29 1.63 0.12 -7.82
C ALA A 29 3.05 -0.37 -8.08
N THR A 30 4.00 -0.06 -7.20
CA THR A 30 5.37 -0.58 -7.27
C THR A 30 5.40 -2.09 -7.08
N THR A 31 4.67 -2.63 -6.10
CA THR A 31 4.61 -4.08 -5.86
C THR A 31 4.11 -4.85 -7.09
N VAL A 32 3.08 -4.33 -7.76
CA VAL A 32 2.54 -4.93 -9.00
C VAL A 32 3.48 -4.77 -10.20
N LEU A 33 4.26 -3.68 -10.24
CA LEU A 33 5.24 -3.47 -11.32
C LEU A 33 6.42 -4.44 -11.23
N GLU A 34 6.77 -4.88 -10.02
CA GLU A 34 7.88 -5.79 -9.75
C GLU A 34 7.52 -7.29 -9.95
N SER A 35 6.25 -7.63 -10.17
CA SER A 35 5.83 -9.00 -10.50
C SER A 35 5.83 -9.27 -12.01
N VAL A 36 6.37 -10.42 -12.43
CA VAL A 36 6.21 -10.92 -13.80
C VAL A 36 4.78 -11.42 -13.97
N GLY A 37 3.98 -10.70 -14.77
CA GLY A 37 2.55 -10.98 -14.96
C GLY A 37 1.66 -10.20 -13.97
N THR A 38 0.49 -9.75 -14.44
CA THR A 38 -0.37 -8.77 -13.74
C THR A 38 -1.08 -9.28 -12.48
N GLN A 39 -0.95 -10.57 -12.14
CA GLN A 39 -1.74 -11.24 -11.08
C GLN A 39 -0.96 -12.26 -10.24
N GLU A 40 0.36 -12.40 -10.40
CA GLU A 40 1.15 -13.41 -9.65
C GLU A 40 1.85 -12.83 -8.40
N TYR A 41 1.53 -11.59 -8.01
CA TYR A 41 2.08 -10.99 -6.79
C TYR A 41 1.33 -11.52 -5.56
N LYS A 42 2.09 -12.03 -4.58
CA LYS A 42 1.58 -12.20 -3.22
C LYS A 42 1.70 -10.85 -2.53
N LEU A 43 0.57 -10.22 -2.23
CA LEU A 43 0.57 -9.05 -1.37
C LEU A 43 0.80 -9.50 0.07
N ILE A 44 2.03 -9.38 0.55
CA ILE A 44 2.39 -9.70 1.92
C ILE A 44 2.29 -8.39 2.73
N PRO A 45 1.39 -8.31 3.74
CA PRO A 45 1.22 -7.11 4.57
C PRO A 45 2.54 -6.54 5.11
N ALA A 46 3.41 -7.43 5.60
CA ALA A 46 4.71 -7.06 6.14
C ALA A 46 5.61 -6.38 5.09
N ASP A 47 5.67 -6.90 3.87
CA ASP A 47 6.51 -6.34 2.79
C ASP A 47 5.99 -4.97 2.35
N LEU A 48 4.67 -4.81 2.30
CA LEU A 48 4.04 -3.53 1.96
C LEU A 48 4.31 -2.48 3.05
N SER A 49 4.16 -2.85 4.33
CA SER A 49 4.47 -1.98 5.47
C SER A 49 5.95 -1.57 5.48
N ALA A 50 6.86 -2.53 5.28
CA ALA A 50 8.30 -2.27 5.22
C ALA A 50 8.68 -1.32 4.07
N ARG A 51 8.06 -1.47 2.90
CA ARG A 51 8.30 -0.57 1.76
C ARG A 51 7.82 0.86 2.04
N ILE A 52 6.66 1.00 2.66
CA ILE A 52 6.12 2.30 3.07
C ILE A 52 7.06 2.96 4.09
N ASP A 53 7.57 2.20 5.07
CA ASP A 53 8.53 2.71 6.05
C ASP A 53 9.82 3.21 5.39
N GLN A 54 10.41 2.40 4.52
CA GLN A 54 11.65 2.75 3.82
C GLN A 54 11.51 3.99 2.91
N THR A 55 10.33 4.21 2.34
CA THR A 55 10.10 5.28 1.36
C THR A 55 9.55 6.56 1.98
N TYR A 56 8.65 6.44 2.97
CA TYR A 56 7.87 7.54 3.53
C TYR A 56 8.01 7.68 5.05
N GLY A 57 8.76 6.78 5.69
CA GLY A 57 9.09 6.79 7.10
C GLY A 57 8.09 6.09 8.02
N ALA A 58 8.54 5.80 9.24
CA ALA A 58 7.81 4.97 10.20
C ALA A 58 6.44 5.54 10.60
N ALA A 59 6.26 6.87 10.53
CA ALA A 59 4.95 7.49 10.78
C ALA A 59 3.92 7.12 9.71
N ALA A 60 4.35 7.00 8.44
CA ALA A 60 3.51 6.55 7.33
C ALA A 60 3.14 5.08 7.50
N ALA A 61 4.14 4.24 7.78
CA ALA A 61 3.96 2.79 7.94
C ALA A 61 2.99 2.47 9.07
N ARG A 62 3.20 3.03 10.26
CA ARG A 62 2.31 2.80 11.42
C ARG A 62 0.86 3.23 11.17
N ALA A 63 0.64 4.29 10.40
CA ALA A 63 -0.71 4.74 10.06
C ALA A 63 -1.46 3.74 9.17
N LEU A 64 -0.73 2.87 8.46
CA LEU A 64 -1.25 1.94 7.46
C LEU A 64 -1.21 0.47 7.94
N GLU A 65 -0.28 0.12 8.83
CA GLU A 65 0.02 -1.24 9.31
C GLU A 65 -1.23 -1.98 9.82
N ALA A 66 -1.96 -1.38 10.77
CA ALA A 66 -3.17 -1.98 11.35
C ALA A 66 -4.30 -2.23 10.33
N ARG A 67 -4.31 -1.50 9.20
CA ARG A 67 -5.32 -1.66 8.14
C ARG A 67 -4.93 -2.71 7.12
N ILE A 68 -3.63 -2.83 6.83
CA ILE A 68 -3.12 -3.79 5.85
C ILE A 68 -3.15 -5.21 6.43
N GLU A 69 -2.87 -5.38 7.73
CA GLU A 69 -2.88 -6.69 8.40
C GLU A 69 -4.28 -7.31 8.58
N GLY A 70 -5.34 -6.50 8.63
CA GLY A 70 -6.72 -6.95 8.87
C GLY A 70 -7.50 -7.38 7.62
N THR A 71 -6.89 -7.39 6.45
CA THR A 71 -7.57 -7.61 5.15
C THR A 71 -7.45 -9.04 4.59
N ALA A 72 -7.03 -10.00 5.40
CA ALA A 72 -6.86 -11.40 5.01
C ALA A 72 -8.19 -12.17 4.96
#